data_AF-A0A358XJ25-F1
#
_entry.id   AF-A0A358XJ25-F1
#
_cell.length_a   1.000
_cell.length_b   1.000
_cell.length_c   1.000
_cell.angle_alpha   90.00
_cell.angle_beta   90.00
_cell.angle_gamma   90.00
#
_symmetry.space_group_name_H-M   'P 1'
#
loop_
_entity.id
_entity.type
_entity.pdbx_description
1 polymer ?
#
loop_
_entity_poly.entity_id
_entity_poly.type
_entity_poly.pdbx_seq_one_letter_code
_entity_poly.pdbx_strand_id
1 'polypeptide(L)'
;RIESIQTEPTLFRRSTPPEIELSDLDWAERIRYPRIVFGLFENEKMIGITSMLLLNKEEAYFGQSFIQPLYRKLGQSSLLYKIRMAWAT
;
A
#
# COMPACT_ATOMS: atom_id res chain seq x y z
N ARG A 1 -1.40 6.94 1.18
CA ARG A 1 -2.72 6.60 1.77
C ARG A 1 -3.46 7.85 2.29
N ILE A 2 -2.79 8.78 2.99
CA ILE A 2 -3.43 10.05 3.37
C ILE A 2 -3.87 10.86 2.13
N GLU A 3 -2.98 10.99 1.14
CA GLU A 3 -3.28 11.62 -0.16
C GLU A 3 -4.56 11.02 -0.78
N SER A 4 -4.67 9.69 -0.83
CA SER A 4 -5.79 9.01 -1.45
C SER A 4 -7.12 9.17 -0.71
N ILE A 5 -7.10 9.36 0.62
CA ILE A 5 -8.30 9.68 1.40
C ILE A 5 -8.78 11.09 1.10
N GLN A 6 -7.86 12.02 0.84
CA GLN A 6 -8.21 13.40 0.49
C GLN A 6 -8.73 13.52 -0.94
N THR A 7 -8.11 12.81 -1.89
CA THR A 7 -8.48 12.91 -3.31
C THR A 7 -9.61 11.97 -3.72
N GLU A 8 -9.69 10.78 -3.10
CA GLU A 8 -10.61 9.70 -3.48
C GLU A 8 -11.16 8.94 -2.25
N PRO A 9 -11.92 9.63 -1.37
CA PRO A 9 -12.36 9.10 -0.08
C PRO A 9 -13.23 7.84 -0.18
N THR A 10 -13.88 7.60 -1.33
CA THR A 10 -14.71 6.41 -1.55
C THR A 10 -13.92 5.12 -1.75
N LEU A 11 -12.62 5.23 -2.08
CA LEU A 11 -11.75 4.07 -2.31
C LEU A 11 -11.20 3.47 -1.01
N PHE A 12 -11.26 4.21 0.10
CA PHE A 12 -10.67 3.80 1.36
C PHE A 12 -11.68 3.93 2.50
N ARG A 13 -11.91 2.86 3.24
CA ARG A 13 -12.57 2.97 4.55
C ARG A 13 -11.68 3.82 5.46
N ARG A 14 -12.29 4.81 6.11
CA ARG A 14 -11.64 5.54 7.21
C ARG A 14 -11.21 4.55 8.29
N SER A 15 -9.96 4.67 8.72
CA SER A 15 -9.45 3.97 9.89
C SER A 15 -9.93 4.65 11.18
N THR A 16 -9.95 3.90 12.29
CA THR A 16 -10.16 4.45 13.64
C THR A 16 -8.93 4.12 14.50
N PRO A 17 -8.17 5.11 15.01
CA PRO A 17 -8.30 6.54 14.72
C PRO A 17 -8.00 6.89 13.25
N PRO A 18 -8.45 8.05 12.75
CA PRO A 18 -8.17 8.53 11.40
C PRO A 18 -6.68 8.47 11.07
N GLU A 19 -6.33 8.09 9.84
CA GLU A 19 -4.93 7.94 9.43
C GLU A 19 -4.10 9.22 9.55
N ILE A 20 -4.73 10.40 9.55
CA ILE A 20 -4.07 11.69 9.72
C ILE A 20 -3.68 12.00 11.18
N GLU A 21 -4.27 11.28 12.14
CA GLU A 21 -4.03 11.46 13.57
C GLU A 21 -2.97 10.49 14.12
N LEU A 22 -2.51 9.56 13.27
CA LEU A 22 -1.49 8.57 13.65
C LEU A 22 -0.11 9.21 13.68
N SER A 23 0.62 8.98 14.77
CA SER A 23 2.03 9.33 14.86
C SER A 23 2.90 8.40 14.01
N ASP A 24 4.16 8.78 13.79
CA ASP A 24 5.14 7.92 13.11
C ASP A 24 5.32 6.57 13.82
N LEU A 25 5.22 6.54 15.15
CA LEU A 25 5.28 5.31 15.94
C LEU A 25 4.06 4.41 15.68
N ASP A 26 2.86 4.99 15.59
CA ASP A 26 1.64 4.24 15.27
C ASP A 26 1.71 3.65 13.86
N TRP A 27 2.28 4.41 12.91
CA TRP A 27 2.53 3.94 11.56
C TRP A 27 3.55 2.82 11.53
N ALA A 28 4.68 2.98 12.23
CA ALA A 28 5.72 1.96 12.35
C ALA A 28 5.14 0.64 12.89
N GLU A 29 4.27 0.71 13.90
CA GLU A 29 3.61 -0.47 14.45
C GLU A 29 2.67 -1.14 13.45
N ARG A 30 1.90 -0.36 12.69
CA ARG A 30 0.94 -0.88 11.70
C ARG A 30 1.59 -1.49 10.46
N ILE A 31 2.80 -1.07 10.12
CA ILE A 31 3.58 -1.63 9.00
C ILE A 31 4.56 -2.72 9.45
N ARG A 32 4.65 -3.00 10.76
CA ARG A 32 5.48 -4.06 11.30
C ARG A 32 5.02 -5.43 10.78
N TYR A 33 5.93 -6.39 10.83
CA TYR A 33 5.62 -7.81 10.62
C TYR A 33 4.33 -8.19 11.38
N PRO A 34 3.40 -8.93 10.75
CA PRO A 34 3.55 -9.65 9.48
C PRO A 34 3.17 -8.87 8.21
N ARG A 35 3.18 -7.54 8.23
CA ARG A 35 2.89 -6.72 7.03
C ARG A 35 4.16 -6.43 6.22
N ILE A 36 4.01 -6.41 4.91
CA ILE A 36 5.03 -6.00 3.95
C ILE A 36 4.42 -4.92 3.05
N VAL A 37 5.19 -3.87 2.80
CA VAL A 37 4.73 -2.71 2.03
C VAL A 37 5.73 -2.43 0.91
N PHE A 38 5.22 -2.21 -0.30
CA PHE A 38 6.03 -1.88 -1.47
C PHE A 38 5.63 -0.50 -1.97
N GLY A 39 6.61 0.38 -2.13
CA GLY A 39 6.44 1.67 -2.80
C GLY A 39 6.74 1.56 -4.29
N LEU A 40 5.97 2.29 -5.10
CA LEU A 40 6.26 2.51 -6.52
C LEU A 40 6.72 3.94 -6.70
N PHE A 41 7.86 4.11 -7.38
CA PHE A 41 8.51 5.40 -7.52
C PHE A 41 8.76 5.75 -8.99
N GLU A 42 8.59 7.02 -9.32
CA GLU A 42 9.15 7.67 -10.49
C GLU A 42 10.35 8.49 -10.00
N ASN A 43 11.57 7.99 -10.23
CA ASN A 43 12.78 8.50 -9.59
C ASN A 43 12.64 8.50 -8.06
N GLU A 44 12.72 9.67 -7.42
CA GLU A 44 12.56 9.84 -5.95
C GLU A 44 11.09 10.05 -5.53
N LYS A 45 10.18 10.21 -6.48
CA LYS A 45 8.77 10.52 -6.18
C LYS A 45 7.96 9.24 -6.06
N MET A 46 7.37 9.01 -4.88
CA MET A 46 6.42 7.92 -4.70
C MET A 46 5.11 8.24 -5.45
N ILE A 47 4.72 7.34 -6.36
CA ILE A 47 3.52 7.47 -7.21
C ILE A 47 2.51 6.35 -6.94
N GLY A 48 2.86 5.36 -6.13
CA GLY A 48 1.96 4.28 -5.74
C GLY A 48 2.49 3.45 -4.58
N ILE A 49 1.64 2.60 -4.05
CA ILE A 49 1.94 1.72 -2.92
C ILE A 49 1.06 0.47 -2.97
N THR A 50 1.59 -0.66 -2.52
CA THR A 50 0.82 -1.88 -2.27
C THR A 50 1.33 -2.57 -1.00
N SER A 51 0.59 -3.54 -0.49
CA SER A 51 1.03 -4.31 0.67
C SER A 51 0.59 -5.77 0.61
N MET A 52 1.21 -6.58 1.46
CA MET A 52 0.79 -7.95 1.78
C MET A 52 0.75 -8.10 3.30
N LEU A 53 -0.18 -8.90 3.78
CA LEU A 53 -0.27 -9.32 5.18
C LEU A 53 -0.03 -10.83 5.22
N LEU A 54 1.08 -11.25 5.81
CA LEU A 54 1.36 -12.67 5.98
C LEU A 54 0.50 -13.23 7.09
N LEU A 55 -0.08 -14.41 6.85
CA LEU A 55 -0.78 -15.18 7.86
C LEU A 55 0.15 -16.22 8.48
N ASN A 56 0.98 -16.82 7.63
CA ASN A 56 2.00 -17.80 7.97
C ASN A 56 3.06 -17.82 6.85
N LYS A 57 3.87 -18.88 6.78
CA LYS A 57 4.95 -19.02 5.78
C LYS A 57 4.44 -19.33 4.36
N GLU A 58 3.19 -19.77 4.24
CA GLU A 58 2.60 -20.28 2.98
C GLU A 58 1.45 -19.40 2.48
N GLU A 59 0.83 -18.61 3.37
CA GLU A 59 -0.37 -17.84 3.08
C GLU A 59 -0.22 -16.36 3.40
N ALA A 60 -0.74 -15.52 2.51
CA ALA A 60 -0.79 -14.07 2.68
C ALA A 60 -2.02 -13.46 2.00
N TYR A 61 -2.54 -12.38 2.59
CA TYR A 61 -3.54 -11.54 1.95
C TYR A 61 -2.88 -10.37 1.22
N PHE A 62 -3.37 -10.06 0.03
CA PHE A 62 -3.06 -8.79 -0.61
C PHE A 62 -3.76 -7.64 0.10
N GLY A 63 -2.97 -6.67 0.51
CA GLY A 63 -3.48 -5.39 0.92
C GLY A 63 -3.93 -4.55 -0.27
N GLN A 64 -4.67 -3.48 0.06
CA GLN A 64 -5.10 -2.49 -0.92
C GLN A 64 -3.88 -1.86 -1.61
N SER A 65 -4.07 -1.54 -2.89
CA SER A 65 -3.08 -0.83 -3.69
C SER A 65 -3.61 0.54 -4.04
N PHE A 66 -2.70 1.51 -4.11
CA PHE A 66 -3.01 2.85 -4.60
C PHE A 66 -1.96 3.22 -5.64
N ILE A 67 -2.42 3.85 -6.71
CA ILE A 67 -1.58 4.49 -7.73
C ILE A 67 -2.20 5.85 -7.95
N GLN A 68 -1.38 6.90 -7.98
CA GLN A 68 -1.83 8.26 -8.27
C GLN A 68 -2.60 8.28 -9.61
N PRO A 69 -3.76 8.97 -9.71
CA PRO A 69 -4.62 8.93 -10.89
C PRO A 69 -3.90 9.18 -12.23
N LEU A 70 -2.94 10.11 -12.26
CA LEU A 70 -2.13 10.45 -13.44
C LEU A 70 -1.27 9.30 -13.97
N TYR A 71 -0.95 8.33 -13.11
CA TYR A 71 -0.10 7.19 -13.44
C TYR A 71 -0.92 5.90 -13.59
N ARG A 72 -2.24 5.97 -13.71
CA ARG A 72 -3.10 4.79 -13.92
C ARG A 72 -3.19 4.44 -15.39
N LYS A 73 -3.57 3.18 -15.68
CA LYS A 73 -3.74 2.63 -17.04
C LYS A 73 -2.45 2.56 -17.87
N LEU A 74 -1.28 2.71 -17.26
CA LEU A 74 0.03 2.58 -17.90
C LEU A 74 0.76 1.28 -17.48
N GLY A 75 0.04 0.28 -16.95
CA GLY A 75 0.57 -1.04 -16.56
C GLY A 75 1.10 -1.17 -15.13
N GLN A 76 1.05 -0.12 -14.31
CA GLN A 76 1.59 -0.08 -12.95
C GLN A 76 0.93 -1.11 -12.03
N SER A 77 -0.38 -1.35 -12.18
CA SER A 77 -1.08 -2.39 -11.40
C SER A 77 -0.49 -3.78 -11.62
N SER A 78 -0.10 -4.09 -12.86
CA SER A 78 0.56 -5.36 -13.19
C SER A 78 1.95 -5.45 -12.57
N LEU A 79 2.70 -4.35 -12.54
CA LEU A 79 3.98 -4.27 -11.85
C LEU A 79 3.85 -4.53 -10.34
N LEU A 80 2.87 -3.87 -9.69
CA LEU A 80 2.57 -4.06 -8.27
C LEU A 80 2.13 -5.50 -7.96
N TYR A 81 1.43 -6.18 -8.87
CA TYR A 81 1.11 -7.59 -8.72
C TYR A 81 2.36 -8.47 -8.84
N LYS A 82 3.17 -8.28 -9.89
CA LYS A 82 4.38 -9.07 -10.13
C LYS A 82 5.38 -9.00 -8.96
N ILE A 83 5.60 -7.82 -8.39
CA ILE A 83 6.55 -7.68 -7.27
C ILE A 83 6.07 -8.42 -6.01
N ARG A 84 4.75 -8.41 -5.75
CA ARG A 84 4.15 -9.17 -4.64
C ARG A 84 4.34 -10.67 -4.81
N MET A 85 4.17 -11.17 -6.04
CA MET A 85 4.40 -12.59 -6.35
C MET A 85 5.88 -12.95 -6.28
N ALA A 86 6.77 -12.12 -6.82
CA ALA A 86 8.20 -12.34 -6.76
C ALA A 86 8.74 -12.39 -5.31
N TRP A 87 8.14 -11.63 -4.39
CA TRP A 87 8.48 -11.72 -2.97
C TRP A 87 7.98 -13.03 -2.32
N ALA A 88 6.82 -13.52 -2.74
CA ALA A 88 6.19 -14.71 -2.17
C ALA A 88 6.73 -16.04 -2.74
N THR A 89 7.71 -15.97 -3.66
CA THR A 89 8.37 -17.13 -4.28
C THR A 89 9.75 -17.32 -3.70
#